data_AF-A0A2A7AVF1-F1
#
_entry.id   AF-A0A2A7AVF1-F1
#
_cell.length_a   1.000
_cell.length_b   1.000
_cell.length_c   1.000
_cell.angle_alpha   90.00
_cell.angle_beta   90.00
_cell.angle_gamma   90.00
#
_symmetry.space_group_name_H-M   'P 1'
#
loop_
_entity.id
_entity.type
_entity.pdbx_description
1 polymer ?
#
loop_
_entity_poly.entity_id
_entity_poly.type
_entity_poly.pdbx_seq_one_letter_code
_entity_poly.pdbx_strand_id
1 'polypeptide(L)'
;MAVGDRIKRARNLRGMTQKELGIAIGFEEKSADIRIAQYESNTRTPKEELLRKIAEVLDVNYRSLYEPTLYAAEDVMYTLFELDEHYPGTRLYEVTDTTDPDFPEKHIAVSFRYRLLDDFLKEWQLRKKQLREGEITKEEYLEWKLNWPQTADGCGRYEPKKKWRKE
;
A
#
# COMPACT_ATOMS: atom_id res chain seq x y z
N MET A 1 2.94 -11.35 3.34
CA MET A 1 4.14 -10.52 3.08
C MET A 1 4.53 -9.80 4.35
N ALA A 2 5.52 -10.31 5.08
CA ALA A 2 5.95 -9.72 6.34
C ALA A 2 6.61 -8.34 6.14
N VAL A 3 6.86 -7.62 7.24
CA VAL A 3 7.48 -6.27 7.21
C VAL A 3 8.81 -6.28 6.43
N GLY A 4 9.64 -7.30 6.61
CA GLY A 4 10.90 -7.45 5.90
C GLY A 4 10.76 -7.55 4.38
N ASP A 5 9.76 -8.30 3.92
CA ASP A 5 9.46 -8.45 2.48
C ASP A 5 9.07 -7.11 1.86
N ARG A 6 8.31 -6.28 2.59
CA ARG A 6 7.90 -4.94 2.15
C ARG A 6 9.07 -3.98 2.06
N ILE A 7 9.96 -4.00 3.06
CA ILE A 7 11.21 -3.22 3.04
C ILE A 7 12.05 -3.62 1.83
N LYS A 8 12.26 -4.93 1.63
CA LYS A 8 13.01 -5.45 0.47
C LYS A 8 12.40 -5.02 -0.85
N ARG A 9 11.08 -5.10 -0.97
CA ARG A 9 10.35 -4.68 -2.17
C ARG A 9 10.50 -3.18 -2.44
N ALA A 10 10.31 -2.34 -1.43
CA ALA A 10 10.46 -0.89 -1.55
C ALA A 10 11.91 -0.51 -1.87
N ARG A 11 12.90 -1.15 -1.22
CA ARG A 11 14.32 -0.96 -1.49
C ARG A 11 14.68 -1.30 -2.94
N ASN A 12 14.24 -2.48 -3.41
CA ASN A 12 14.48 -2.89 -4.80
C ASN A 12 13.81 -1.95 -5.81
N LEU A 13 12.60 -1.45 -5.51
CA LEU A 13 11.93 -0.45 -6.35
C LEU A 13 12.73 0.85 -6.46
N ARG A 14 13.42 1.25 -5.39
CA ARG A 14 14.28 2.44 -5.34
C ARG A 14 15.68 2.20 -5.89
N GLY A 15 15.99 0.98 -6.35
CA GLY A 15 17.31 0.63 -6.89
C GLY A 15 18.44 0.68 -5.85
N MET A 16 18.12 0.66 -4.56
CA MET A 16 19.12 0.73 -3.48
C MET A 16 19.62 -0.66 -3.09
N THR A 17 20.91 -0.79 -2.77
CA THR A 17 21.49 -1.96 -2.10
C THR A 17 21.17 -1.95 -0.61
N GLN A 18 21.28 -3.10 0.05
CA GLN A 18 21.11 -3.19 1.51
C GLN A 18 22.10 -2.30 2.26
N LYS A 19 23.35 -2.20 1.75
CA LYS A 19 24.38 -1.33 2.31
C LYS A 19 24.00 0.14 2.21
N GLU A 20 23.55 0.60 1.02
CA GLU A 20 23.13 1.98 0.81
C GLU A 20 21.95 2.37 1.70
N LEU A 21 20.94 1.50 1.80
CA LEU A 21 19.80 1.75 2.71
C LEU A 21 20.27 1.84 4.17
N GLY A 22 21.12 0.92 4.62
CA GLY A 22 21.62 0.89 5.98
C GLY A 22 22.42 2.14 6.35
N ILE A 23 23.29 2.61 5.44
CA ILE A 23 24.06 3.85 5.62
C ILE A 23 23.10 5.05 5.67
N ALA A 24 22.14 5.14 4.75
CA ALA A 24 21.21 6.26 4.66
C ALA A 24 20.30 6.42 5.89
N ILE A 25 19.93 5.32 6.57
CA ILE A 25 19.18 5.38 7.84
C ILE A 25 20.07 5.58 9.09
N GLY A 26 21.38 5.73 8.90
CA GLY A 26 22.35 6.08 9.95
C GLY A 26 23.04 4.89 10.63
N PHE A 27 23.12 3.71 10.00
CA PHE A 27 23.95 2.62 10.52
C PHE A 27 25.42 2.79 10.12
N GLU A 28 26.32 2.28 10.97
CA GLU A 28 27.74 2.23 10.64
C GLU A 28 27.98 1.39 9.38
N GLU A 29 28.79 1.92 8.45
CA GLU A 29 29.06 1.32 7.15
C GLU A 29 29.47 -0.16 7.23
N LYS A 30 30.28 -0.52 8.22
CA LYS A 30 30.78 -1.89 8.45
C LYS A 30 29.70 -2.93 8.78
N SER A 31 28.48 -2.48 9.15
CA SER A 31 27.38 -3.34 9.60
C SER A 31 26.03 -3.02 8.93
N ALA A 32 26.03 -2.05 8.02
CA ALA A 32 24.82 -1.49 7.43
C ALA A 32 24.01 -2.53 6.65
N ASP A 33 24.68 -3.27 5.77
CA ASP A 33 24.12 -4.35 4.96
C ASP A 33 23.58 -5.50 5.81
N ILE A 34 24.37 -5.98 6.77
CA ILE A 34 24.00 -7.10 7.66
C ILE A 34 22.72 -6.77 8.43
N ARG A 35 22.61 -5.56 8.97
CA ARG A 35 21.43 -5.14 9.73
C ARG A 35 20.19 -5.03 8.85
N ILE A 36 20.31 -4.50 7.64
CA ILE A 36 19.19 -4.48 6.68
C ILE A 36 18.80 -5.89 6.27
N ALA A 37 19.76 -6.77 6.01
CA ALA A 37 19.50 -8.16 5.65
C ALA A 37 18.70 -8.90 6.73
N GLN A 38 19.01 -8.68 8.02
CA GLN A 38 18.26 -9.24 9.15
C GLN A 38 16.80 -8.78 9.20
N TYR A 39 16.53 -7.53 8.80
CA TYR A 39 15.15 -7.05 8.70
C TYR A 39 14.45 -7.64 7.47
N GLU A 40 15.10 -7.65 6.32
CA GLU A 40 14.53 -8.18 5.06
C GLU A 40 14.31 -9.69 5.06
N SER A 41 15.07 -10.44 5.86
CA SER A 41 14.88 -11.88 6.09
C SER A 41 13.81 -12.19 7.14
N ASN A 42 13.20 -11.16 7.75
CA ASN A 42 12.26 -11.27 8.87
C ASN A 42 12.88 -11.93 10.12
N THR A 43 14.22 -12.03 10.22
CA THR A 43 14.91 -12.49 11.42
C THR A 43 14.79 -11.49 12.56
N ARG A 44 14.58 -10.21 12.23
CA ARG A 44 14.32 -9.15 13.19
C ARG A 44 13.21 -8.24 12.67
N THR A 45 12.40 -7.72 13.57
CA THR A 45 11.38 -6.69 13.25
C THR A 45 11.90 -5.32 13.66
N PRO A 46 11.96 -4.34 12.74
CA PRO A 46 12.32 -2.97 13.10
C PRO A 46 11.24 -2.35 13.99
N LYS A 47 11.65 -1.56 14.99
CA LYS A 47 10.70 -0.75 15.78
C LYS A 47 10.14 0.37 14.91
N GLU A 48 9.00 0.91 15.32
CA GLU A 48 8.28 1.97 14.60
C GLU A 48 9.18 3.15 14.18
N GLU A 49 9.96 3.71 15.11
CA GLU A 49 10.89 4.81 14.82
C GLU A 49 11.88 4.50 13.69
N LEU A 50 12.44 3.29 13.69
CA LEU A 50 13.37 2.87 12.65
C LEU A 50 12.61 2.64 11.33
N LEU A 51 11.42 2.05 11.40
CA LEU A 51 10.59 1.79 10.23
C LEU A 51 10.11 3.10 9.57
N ARG A 52 9.89 4.18 10.34
CA ARG A 52 9.63 5.53 9.83
C ARG A 52 10.83 6.10 9.08
N LYS A 53 12.05 5.97 9.64
CA LYS A 53 13.29 6.38 8.95
C LYS A 53 13.53 5.60 7.67
N ILE A 54 13.27 4.29 7.68
CA ILE A 54 13.34 3.46 6.48
C ILE A 54 12.35 3.95 5.43
N ALA A 55 11.10 4.26 5.83
CA ALA A 55 10.09 4.79 4.94
C ALA A 55 10.50 6.13 4.31
N GLU A 56 11.07 7.03 5.11
CA GLU A 56 11.58 8.33 4.66
C GLU A 56 12.72 8.19 3.64
N VAL A 57 13.75 7.39 3.95
CA VAL A 57 14.89 7.14 3.04
C VAL A 57 14.45 6.46 1.75
N LEU A 58 13.55 5.48 1.85
CA LEU A 58 12.97 4.81 0.69
C LEU A 58 11.91 5.67 0.00
N ASP A 59 11.60 6.85 0.52
CA ASP A 59 10.63 7.77 -0.05
C ASP A 59 9.29 7.05 -0.35
N VAL A 60 8.76 6.39 0.69
CA VAL A 60 7.47 5.69 0.74
C VAL A 60 6.73 6.06 2.02
N ASN A 61 5.40 5.88 2.03
CA ASN A 61 4.61 6.06 3.23
C ASN A 61 4.94 4.97 4.27
N TYR A 62 5.15 5.34 5.53
CA TYR A 62 5.36 4.38 6.63
C TYR A 62 4.31 3.25 6.67
N ARG A 63 3.04 3.58 6.38
CA ARG A 63 1.94 2.59 6.34
C ARG A 63 2.05 1.58 5.21
N SER A 64 2.89 1.82 4.19
CA SER A 64 3.15 0.80 3.17
C SER A 64 4.18 -0.24 3.61
N LEU A 65 4.90 0.00 4.70
CA LEU A 65 5.87 -0.94 5.29
C LEU A 65 5.31 -1.62 6.54
N TYR A 66 4.54 -0.87 7.33
CA TYR A 66 3.83 -1.36 8.52
C TYR A 66 2.54 -2.09 8.15
N GLU A 67 2.28 -3.25 8.74
CA GLU A 67 0.95 -3.88 8.66
C GLU A 67 0.71 -4.79 9.88
N PRO A 68 -0.42 -4.66 10.59
CA PRO A 68 -1.01 -5.78 11.33
C PRO A 68 -1.55 -6.76 10.29
N THR A 69 -0.98 -7.95 10.25
CA THR A 69 -1.20 -8.92 9.17
C THR A 69 -2.68 -9.31 9.04
N LEU A 70 -3.28 -9.06 7.87
CA LEU A 70 -4.63 -9.51 7.51
C LEU A 70 -4.56 -10.64 6.47
N TYR A 71 -3.96 -11.78 6.82
CA TYR A 71 -3.73 -12.87 5.85
C TYR A 71 -4.83 -13.93 5.86
N ALA A 72 -5.44 -14.16 7.02
CA ALA A 72 -6.59 -15.04 7.12
C ALA A 72 -7.89 -14.24 6.89
N ALA A 73 -8.94 -14.90 6.44
CA ALA A 73 -10.24 -14.26 6.26
C ALA A 73 -10.75 -13.69 7.61
N GLU A 74 -10.45 -14.38 8.70
CA GLU A 74 -10.75 -13.99 10.07
C GLU A 74 -10.10 -12.66 10.46
N ASP A 75 -8.83 -12.44 10.08
CA ASP A 75 -8.14 -11.18 10.37
C ASP A 75 -8.82 -10.01 9.65
N VAL A 76 -9.19 -10.22 8.38
CA VAL A 76 -9.96 -9.24 7.58
C VAL A 76 -11.30 -8.95 8.26
N MET A 77 -11.98 -9.99 8.76
CA MET A 77 -13.26 -9.81 9.47
C MET A 77 -13.10 -9.03 10.76
N TYR A 78 -12.08 -9.29 11.59
CA TYR A 78 -11.83 -8.49 12.79
C TYR A 78 -11.58 -7.02 12.45
N THR A 79 -10.86 -6.74 11.36
CA THR A 79 -10.68 -5.36 10.87
C THR A 79 -12.00 -4.74 10.46
N LEU A 80 -12.85 -5.48 9.74
CA LEU A 80 -14.16 -5.00 9.32
C LEU A 80 -15.08 -4.73 10.51
N PHE A 81 -15.03 -5.55 11.56
CA PHE A 81 -15.77 -5.31 12.81
C PHE A 81 -15.29 -4.03 13.50
N GLU A 82 -13.97 -3.83 13.63
CA GLU A 82 -13.45 -2.58 14.18
C GLU A 82 -13.90 -1.36 13.36
N LEU A 83 -13.91 -1.47 12.03
CA LEU A 83 -14.38 -0.38 11.17
C LEU A 83 -15.89 -0.13 11.31
N ASP A 84 -16.72 -1.17 11.46
CA ASP A 84 -18.17 -1.03 11.66
C ASP A 84 -18.48 -0.22 12.94
N GLU A 85 -17.77 -0.50 14.03
CA GLU A 85 -17.89 0.23 15.30
C GLU A 85 -17.49 1.72 15.17
N HIS A 86 -16.45 2.03 14.38
CA HIS A 86 -15.98 3.40 14.18
C HIS A 86 -16.78 4.18 13.13
N TYR A 87 -17.42 3.48 12.19
CA TYR A 87 -18.22 4.04 11.10
C TYR A 87 -19.64 3.49 11.19
N PRO A 88 -20.52 4.03 12.07
CA PRO A 88 -21.87 3.51 12.30
C PRO A 88 -22.80 3.60 11.07
N GLY A 89 -22.34 4.20 9.98
CA GLY A 89 -22.99 4.22 8.68
C GLY A 89 -22.64 3.02 7.78
N THR A 90 -21.81 2.10 8.25
CA THR A 90 -21.36 0.93 7.47
C THR A 90 -22.54 0.02 7.14
N ARG A 91 -22.60 -0.44 5.89
CA ARG A 91 -23.66 -1.30 5.37
C ARG A 91 -23.10 -2.34 4.42
N LEU A 92 -23.76 -3.48 4.40
CA LEU A 92 -23.50 -4.58 3.49
C LEU A 92 -24.59 -4.61 2.41
N TYR A 93 -24.16 -4.81 1.16
CA TYR A 93 -25.04 -4.92 0.01
C TYR A 93 -24.72 -6.18 -0.77
N GLU A 94 -25.74 -6.93 -1.17
CA GLU A 94 -25.57 -7.93 -2.23
C GLU A 94 -25.42 -7.19 -3.56
N VAL A 95 -24.33 -7.48 -4.26
CA VAL A 95 -24.02 -6.90 -5.57
C VAL A 95 -23.80 -8.02 -6.58
N THR A 96 -24.17 -7.76 -7.83
CA THR A 96 -23.87 -8.66 -8.94
C THR A 96 -22.68 -8.09 -9.71
N ASP A 97 -21.58 -8.83 -9.74
CA ASP A 97 -20.46 -8.54 -10.62
C ASP A 97 -20.82 -9.06 -12.02
N THR A 98 -20.86 -8.14 -12.98
CA THR A 98 -21.14 -8.41 -14.39
C THR A 98 -19.92 -8.11 -15.27
N THR A 99 -18.71 -8.15 -14.69
CA THR A 99 -17.46 -7.96 -15.43
C THR A 99 -17.29 -9.04 -16.50
N ASP A 100 -17.74 -10.26 -16.21
CA ASP A 100 -18.01 -11.31 -17.20
C ASP A 100 -19.53 -11.40 -17.43
N PRO A 101 -20.06 -10.89 -18.57
CA PRO A 101 -21.49 -10.90 -18.85
C PRO A 101 -22.09 -12.31 -18.97
N ASP A 102 -21.27 -13.30 -19.32
CA ASP A 102 -21.71 -14.69 -19.50
C ASP A 102 -21.79 -15.43 -18.15
N PHE A 103 -21.04 -14.96 -17.13
CA PHE A 103 -20.96 -15.57 -15.80
C PHE A 103 -21.11 -14.51 -14.70
N PRO A 104 -22.32 -13.97 -14.47
CA PRO A 104 -22.54 -13.00 -13.41
C PRO A 104 -22.38 -13.67 -12.02
N GLU A 105 -21.57 -13.06 -11.17
CA GLU A 105 -21.30 -13.55 -9.81
C GLU A 105 -21.98 -12.66 -8.75
N LYS A 106 -22.45 -13.26 -7.67
CA LYS A 106 -22.98 -12.51 -6.52
C LYS A 106 -21.92 -12.37 -5.44
N HIS A 107 -21.75 -11.15 -4.96
CA HIS A 107 -20.82 -10.84 -3.87
C HIS A 107 -21.46 -9.94 -2.82
N ILE A 108 -20.82 -9.83 -1.67
CA ILE A 108 -21.15 -8.84 -0.65
C ILE A 108 -20.18 -7.68 -0.74
N ALA A 109 -20.71 -6.48 -0.94
CA ALA A 109 -19.95 -5.23 -0.90
C ALA A 109 -20.14 -4.53 0.46
N VAL A 110 -19.03 -4.04 1.02
CA VAL A 110 -19.02 -3.19 2.22
C VAL A 110 -19.03 -1.73 1.78
N SER A 111 -19.95 -0.92 2.32
CA SER A 111 -20.02 0.52 2.12
C SER A 111 -19.95 1.23 3.45
N PHE A 112 -19.04 2.20 3.59
CA PHE A 112 -18.85 2.95 4.85
C PHE A 112 -19.72 4.22 4.94
N ARG A 113 -20.56 4.50 3.93
CA ARG A 113 -21.36 5.74 3.78
C ARG A 113 -20.57 7.01 4.13
N TYR A 114 -19.33 7.10 3.68
CA TYR A 114 -18.45 8.22 3.95
C TYR A 114 -17.94 8.81 2.64
N ARG A 115 -18.46 10.00 2.28
CA ARG A 115 -18.22 10.64 0.97
C ARG A 115 -16.73 10.78 0.62
N LEU A 116 -15.89 11.07 1.61
CA LEU A 116 -14.44 11.19 1.40
C LEU A 116 -13.82 9.84 1.05
N LEU A 117 -14.23 8.77 1.72
CA LEU A 117 -13.76 7.43 1.41
C LEU A 117 -14.27 6.96 0.05
N ASP A 118 -15.49 7.32 -0.35
CA ASP A 118 -15.99 7.04 -1.70
C ASP A 118 -15.11 7.71 -2.77
N ASP A 119 -14.69 8.96 -2.55
CA ASP A 119 -13.78 9.66 -3.46
C ASP A 119 -12.41 8.96 -3.55
N PHE A 120 -11.87 8.45 -2.42
CA PHE A 120 -10.63 7.67 -2.42
C PHE A 120 -10.76 6.32 -3.13
N LEU A 121 -11.86 5.60 -2.89
CA LEU A 121 -12.15 4.31 -3.51
C LEU A 121 -12.36 4.45 -5.02
N LYS A 122 -13.00 5.53 -5.48
CA LYS A 122 -13.14 5.86 -6.91
C LYS A 122 -11.79 6.08 -7.58
N GLU A 123 -10.88 6.82 -6.94
CA GLU A 123 -9.54 6.99 -7.51
C GLU A 123 -8.80 5.65 -7.58
N TRP A 124 -8.90 4.83 -6.54
CA TRP A 124 -8.30 3.51 -6.56
C TRP A 124 -8.89 2.59 -7.66
N GLN A 125 -10.21 2.62 -7.84
CA GLN A 125 -10.91 1.91 -8.92
C GLN A 125 -10.40 2.37 -10.30
N LEU A 126 -10.26 3.68 -10.50
CA LEU A 126 -9.67 4.25 -11.71
C LEU A 126 -8.27 3.69 -11.96
N ARG A 127 -7.36 3.71 -10.97
CA ARG A 127 -6.00 3.17 -11.16
C ARG A 127 -5.97 1.69 -11.50
N LYS A 128 -6.86 0.89 -10.91
CA LYS A 128 -7.01 -0.53 -11.29
C LYS A 128 -7.44 -0.69 -12.75
N LYS A 129 -8.39 0.14 -13.20
CA LYS A 129 -8.81 0.18 -14.61
C LYS A 129 -7.65 0.54 -15.53
N GLN A 130 -6.93 1.63 -15.25
CA GLN A 130 -5.78 2.08 -16.03
C GLN A 130 -4.69 1.01 -16.13
N LEU A 131 -4.42 0.29 -15.03
CA LEU A 131 -3.45 -0.81 -15.03
C LEU A 131 -3.91 -1.98 -15.92
N ARG A 132 -5.19 -2.35 -15.84
CA ARG A 132 -5.77 -3.43 -16.67
C ARG A 132 -5.74 -3.08 -18.16
N GLU A 133 -5.98 -1.81 -18.48
CA GLU A 133 -6.00 -1.29 -19.85
C GLU A 133 -4.59 -0.95 -20.38
N GLY A 134 -3.56 -1.07 -19.55
CA GLY A 134 -2.17 -0.81 -19.94
C GLY A 134 -1.81 0.67 -20.03
N GLU A 135 -2.68 1.58 -19.56
CA GLU A 135 -2.42 3.02 -19.50
C GLU A 135 -1.34 3.39 -18.46
N ILE A 136 -1.14 2.54 -17.46
CA ILE A 136 -0.06 2.65 -16.47
C ILE A 136 0.60 1.29 -16.29
N THR A 137 1.90 1.33 -16.02
CA THR A 137 2.70 0.14 -15.73
C THR A 137 2.45 -0.39 -14.31
N LYS A 138 2.88 -1.63 -14.05
CA LYS A 138 2.83 -2.21 -12.70
C LYS A 138 3.70 -1.41 -11.73
N GLU A 139 4.81 -0.87 -12.22
CA GLU A 139 5.76 -0.05 -11.49
C GLU A 139 5.13 1.30 -11.10
N GLU A 140 4.46 1.99 -12.03
CA GLU A 140 3.76 3.25 -11.73
C GLU A 140 2.58 3.04 -10.78
N TYR A 141 1.82 1.94 -10.95
CA TYR A 141 0.76 1.60 -10.00
C TYR A 141 1.30 1.30 -8.60
N LEU A 142 2.48 0.66 -8.51
CA LEU A 142 3.16 0.45 -7.23
C LEU A 142 3.63 1.77 -6.63
N GLU A 143 4.23 2.66 -7.44
CA GLU A 143 4.68 3.98 -7.03
C GLU A 143 3.54 4.82 -6.46
N TRP A 144 2.39 4.84 -7.17
CA TRP A 144 1.18 5.52 -6.72
C TRP A 144 0.72 4.99 -5.36
N LYS A 145 0.66 3.67 -5.15
CA LYS A 145 0.22 3.09 -3.87
C LYS A 145 1.18 3.36 -2.72
N LEU A 146 2.50 3.24 -2.95
CA LEU A 146 3.50 3.39 -1.90
C LEU A 146 3.51 4.81 -1.32
N ASN A 147 3.10 5.80 -2.11
CA ASN A 147 3.16 7.21 -1.73
C ASN A 147 1.80 7.87 -1.52
N TRP A 148 0.72 7.09 -1.57
CA TRP A 148 -0.60 7.60 -1.22
C TRP A 148 -0.60 8.11 0.24
N PRO A 149 -1.21 9.27 0.55
CA PRO A 149 -2.07 10.09 -0.30
C PRO A 149 -1.36 11.19 -1.10
N GLN A 150 -0.02 11.30 -1.06
CA GLN A 150 0.69 12.38 -1.77
C GLN A 150 0.63 12.25 -3.30
N THR A 151 0.40 11.03 -3.78
CA THR A 151 0.21 10.68 -5.20
C THR A 151 -1.25 10.72 -5.65
N ALA A 152 -2.19 10.97 -4.73
CA ALA A 152 -3.60 11.13 -5.09
C ALA A 152 -3.78 12.41 -5.90
N ASP A 153 -4.61 12.35 -6.94
CA ASP A 153 -4.93 13.48 -7.82
C ASP A 153 -6.44 13.74 -7.94
N GLY A 154 -7.25 13.00 -7.17
CA GLY A 154 -8.69 13.14 -7.13
C GLY A 154 -9.36 12.72 -8.45
N CYS A 155 -8.81 11.75 -9.17
CA CYS A 155 -9.21 11.39 -10.53
C CYS A 155 -8.92 12.50 -11.56
N GLY A 156 -7.77 13.17 -11.42
CA GLY A 156 -7.33 14.28 -12.28
C GLY A 156 -7.93 15.63 -11.92
N ARG A 157 -8.55 15.77 -10.75
CA ARG A 157 -9.11 17.05 -10.26
C ARG A 157 -8.04 18.04 -9.81
N TYR A 158 -6.86 17.57 -9.40
CA TYR A 158 -5.75 18.40 -8.95
C TYR A 158 -4.42 17.71 -9.22
N GLU A 159 -3.32 18.46 -9.22
CA GLU A 159 -1.98 17.86 -9.36
C GLU A 159 -1.57 17.12 -8.09
N PRO A 160 -1.01 15.89 -8.20
CA PRO A 160 -0.51 15.17 -7.04
C PRO A 160 0.73 15.88 -6.49
N LYS A 161 0.86 15.91 -5.16
CA LYS A 161 2.03 16.48 -4.47
C LYS A 161 3.33 15.72 -4.80
N LYS A 162 3.21 14.47 -5.20
CA LYS A 162 4.31 13.60 -5.60
C LYS A 162 4.03 12.98 -6.97
N LYS A 163 4.97 13.17 -7.90
CA LYS A 163 4.94 12.52 -9.21
C LYS A 163 5.07 11.00 -9.04
N TRP A 164 4.30 10.26 -9.80
CA TRP A 164 4.29 8.79 -9.76
C TRP A 164 4.22 8.12 -11.14
N ARG A 165 3.90 8.88 -12.20
CA ARG A 165 4.02 8.46 -13.59
C ARG A 165 5.43 8.74 -14.09
N LYS A 166 5.96 7.88 -14.96
CA LYS A 166 7.23 8.11 -15.65
C LYS A 166 6.99 9.09 -16.82
N GLU A 167 7.92 10.02 -17.02
CA GLU A 167 7.91 10.94 -18.16
C GLU A 167 8.28 10.22 -19.47
#